data_AF-A0A8K0G314-F1
#
_entry.id   AF-A0A8K0G314-F1
#
_cell.length_a   1.000
_cell.length_b   1.000
_cell.length_c   1.000
_cell.angle_alpha   90.00
_cell.angle_beta   90.00
_cell.angle_gamma   90.00
#
_symmetry.space_group_name_H-M   'P 1'
#
loop_
_entity.id
_entity.type
_entity.pdbx_description
1 polymer ?
#
loop_
_entity_poly.entity_id
_entity_poly.type
_entity_poly.pdbx_seq_one_letter_code
_entity_poly.pdbx_strand_id
1 'polypeptide(L)'
;MPPTENSAEKIEEIFKVVQEMKKSFKECNNQNENLKRELERTNQELRQIKEKMRKKEQWQKEKQELTLKIHEVEENIDKQKKNKKRNNIIIKNLKIENEIQKDVEDLIEGKLNMQANITESYSIKKRNNCSETTKLATEKNNNWKYKDVKRNQSVH
;
A
#
# COMPACT_ATOMS: atom_id res chain seq x y z
N MET A 1 -74.62 21.80 63.34
CA MET A 1 -74.93 20.99 62.14
C MET A 1 -73.72 20.12 61.85
N PRO A 2 -73.84 18.78 61.86
CA PRO A 2 -72.74 17.93 61.41
C PRO A 2 -72.55 18.14 59.90
N PRO A 3 -71.31 18.11 59.38
CA PRO A 3 -71.08 18.12 57.94
C PRO A 3 -71.76 16.89 57.33
N THR A 4 -72.56 17.11 56.30
CA THR A 4 -73.29 16.07 55.56
C THR A 4 -72.31 15.10 54.91
N GLU A 5 -72.57 13.79 55.02
CA GLU A 5 -71.73 12.67 54.56
C GLU A 5 -71.19 12.85 53.13
N ASN A 6 -71.97 13.51 52.27
CA ASN A 6 -71.62 13.89 50.89
C ASN A 6 -70.37 14.80 50.75
N SER A 7 -69.97 15.48 51.83
CA SER A 7 -68.75 16.32 51.87
C SER A 7 -67.49 15.51 52.16
N ALA A 8 -67.61 14.44 52.94
CA ALA A 8 -66.50 13.58 53.32
C ALA A 8 -66.09 12.66 52.15
N GLU A 9 -67.06 12.11 51.42
CA GLU A 9 -66.80 11.28 50.23
C GLU A 9 -66.04 12.04 49.13
N LYS A 10 -66.42 13.30 48.88
CA LYS A 10 -65.73 14.17 47.91
C LYS A 10 -64.30 14.48 48.31
N ILE A 11 -64.04 14.67 49.61
CA ILE A 11 -62.67 14.87 50.13
C ILE A 11 -61.84 13.60 49.93
N GLU A 12 -62.43 12.43 50.14
CA GLU A 12 -61.76 11.14 49.97
C GLU A 12 -61.42 10.84 48.49
N GLU A 13 -62.33 11.18 47.56
CA GLU A 13 -62.07 11.12 46.12
C GLU A 13 -60.94 12.07 45.69
N ILE A 14 -60.96 13.33 46.14
CA ILE A 14 -59.89 14.28 45.87
C ILE A 14 -58.55 13.75 46.41
N PHE A 15 -58.54 13.16 47.60
CA PHE A 15 -57.33 12.60 48.18
C PHE A 15 -56.79 11.43 47.35
N LYS A 16 -57.66 10.54 46.85
CA LYS A 16 -57.27 9.45 45.93
C LYS A 16 -56.65 9.99 44.65
N VAL A 17 -57.29 10.98 44.01
CA VAL A 17 -56.77 11.61 42.80
C VAL A 17 -55.40 12.26 43.04
N VAL A 18 -55.21 12.97 44.16
CA VAL A 18 -53.92 13.56 44.52
C VAL A 18 -52.83 12.49 44.73
N GLN A 19 -53.18 11.35 45.34
CA GLN A 19 -52.23 10.23 45.51
C GLN A 19 -51.85 9.59 44.17
N GLU A 20 -52.82 9.40 43.27
CA GLU A 20 -52.57 8.90 41.91
C GLU A 20 -51.69 9.88 41.12
N MET A 21 -51.99 11.17 41.15
CA MET A 21 -51.15 12.20 40.51
C MET A 21 -49.71 12.20 41.06
N LYS A 22 -49.53 12.05 42.38
CA LYS A 22 -48.20 11.94 42.99
C LYS A 22 -47.44 10.69 42.51
N LYS A 23 -48.12 9.55 42.38
CA LYS A 23 -47.53 8.32 41.84
C LYS A 23 -47.11 8.50 40.39
N SER A 24 -48.00 9.01 39.53
CA SER A 24 -47.70 9.27 38.12
C SER A 24 -46.57 10.28 37.93
N PHE A 25 -46.50 11.32 38.77
CA PHE A 25 -45.42 12.29 38.73
C PHE A 25 -44.07 11.64 39.09
N LYS A 26 -44.04 10.78 40.11
CA LYS A 26 -42.84 10.03 40.49
C LYS A 26 -42.38 9.09 39.39
N GLU A 27 -43.30 8.39 38.74
CA GLU A 27 -43.01 7.51 37.60
C GLU A 27 -42.45 8.29 36.41
N CYS A 28 -43.08 9.42 36.07
CA CYS A 28 -42.60 10.32 35.02
C CYS A 28 -41.17 10.82 35.32
N ASN A 29 -40.90 11.19 36.57
CA ASN A 29 -39.57 11.64 36.97
C ASN A 29 -38.52 10.52 36.84
N ASN A 30 -38.86 9.29 37.27
CA ASN A 30 -37.99 8.13 37.11
C ASN A 30 -37.71 7.82 35.63
N GLN A 31 -38.73 7.89 34.77
CA GLN A 31 -38.57 7.71 33.32
C GLN A 31 -37.65 8.77 32.72
N ASN A 32 -37.80 10.04 33.13
CA ASN A 32 -36.98 11.13 32.64
C ASN A 32 -35.50 10.96 33.05
N GLU A 33 -35.22 10.52 34.27
CA GLU A 33 -33.85 10.20 34.69
C GLU A 33 -33.24 9.01 33.94
N ASN A 34 -34.05 8.00 33.61
CA ASN A 34 -33.59 6.88 32.79
C ASN A 34 -33.25 7.34 31.37
N LEU A 35 -34.12 8.16 30.74
CA LEU A 35 -33.87 8.72 29.42
C LEU A 35 -32.62 9.60 29.38
N LYS A 36 -32.37 10.41 30.43
CA LYS A 36 -31.13 11.19 30.54
C LYS A 36 -29.89 10.28 30.57
N ARG A 37 -29.92 9.20 31.34
CA ARG A 37 -28.83 8.23 31.42
C ARG A 37 -28.62 7.48 30.10
N GLU A 38 -29.68 7.11 29.41
CA GLU A 38 -29.61 6.49 28.09
C GLU A 38 -29.00 7.44 27.06
N LEU A 39 -29.45 8.71 27.04
CA LEU A 39 -28.91 9.72 26.15
C LEU A 39 -27.42 9.96 26.37
N GLU A 40 -26.97 10.00 27.64
CA GLU A 40 -25.54 10.11 27.97
C GLU A 40 -24.73 8.91 27.44
N ARG A 41 -25.25 7.69 27.59
CA ARG A 41 -24.59 6.47 27.06
C ARG A 41 -24.52 6.49 25.53
N THR A 42 -25.64 6.79 24.85
CA THR A 42 -25.66 6.88 23.39
C THR A 42 -24.69 7.96 22.89
N ASN A 43 -24.58 9.10 23.57
CA ASN A 43 -23.61 10.13 23.23
C ASN A 43 -22.16 9.66 23.40
N GLN A 44 -21.86 8.87 24.43
CA GLN A 44 -20.54 8.26 24.60
C GLN A 44 -20.23 7.26 23.48
N GLU A 45 -21.18 6.39 23.13
CA GLU A 45 -21.04 5.43 22.03
C GLU A 45 -20.81 6.14 20.69
N LEU A 46 -21.57 7.21 20.41
CA LEU A 46 -21.38 8.03 19.21
C LEU A 46 -19.98 8.66 19.15
N ARG A 47 -19.43 9.13 20.28
CA ARG A 47 -18.07 9.65 20.34
C ARG A 47 -17.05 8.56 20.01
N GLN A 48 -17.20 7.37 20.57
CA GLN A 48 -16.32 6.23 20.28
C GLN A 48 -16.39 5.80 18.80
N ILE A 49 -17.59 5.78 18.21
CA ILE A 49 -17.77 5.47 16.78
C ILE A 49 -17.08 6.51 15.91
N LYS A 50 -17.28 7.81 16.19
CA LYS A 50 -16.61 8.89 15.45
C LYS A 50 -15.09 8.79 15.53
N GLU A 51 -14.55 8.42 16.69
CA GLU A 51 -13.11 8.24 16.86
C GLU A 51 -12.59 7.03 16.06
N LYS A 52 -13.30 5.90 16.09
CA LYS A 52 -12.96 4.71 15.27
C LYS A 52 -13.00 5.03 13.77
N MET A 53 -13.98 5.80 13.31
CA MET A 53 -14.07 6.25 11.92
C MET A 53 -12.89 7.13 11.53
N ARG A 54 -12.52 8.10 12.37
CA ARG A 54 -11.35 8.96 12.13
C ARG A 54 -10.05 8.16 12.06
N LYS A 55 -9.86 7.20 12.97
CA LYS A 55 -8.71 6.28 12.94
C LYS A 55 -8.66 5.45 11.66
N LYS A 56 -9.82 4.97 11.19
CA LYS A 56 -9.93 4.19 9.95
C LYS A 56 -9.57 5.02 8.71
N GLU A 57 -10.04 6.26 8.63
CA GLU A 57 -9.70 7.18 7.53
C GLU A 57 -8.20 7.49 7.49
N GLN A 58 -7.60 7.75 8.66
CA GLN A 58 -6.17 8.00 8.76
C GLN A 58 -5.36 6.78 8.29
N TRP A 59 -5.73 5.58 8.75
CA TRP A 59 -5.07 4.35 8.33
C TRP A 59 -5.19 4.09 6.82
N GLN A 60 -6.32 4.43 6.20
CA GLN A 60 -6.49 4.32 4.75
C GLN A 60 -5.57 5.28 3.98
N LYS A 61 -5.40 6.51 4.47
CA LYS A 61 -4.46 7.48 3.86
C LYS A 61 -3.02 6.98 3.96
N GLU A 62 -2.59 6.55 5.15
CA GLU A 62 -1.24 6.00 5.37
C GLU A 62 -0.97 4.79 4.47
N LYS A 63 -1.95 3.88 4.32
CA LYS A 63 -1.85 2.73 3.43
C LYS A 63 -1.65 3.15 1.97
N GLN A 64 -2.40 4.14 1.49
CA GLN A 64 -2.26 4.66 0.12
C GLN A 64 -0.89 5.28 -0.12
N GLU A 65 -0.41 6.12 0.81
CA GLU A 65 0.93 6.72 0.72
C GLU A 65 2.04 5.67 0.70
N LEU A 66 1.96 4.64 1.56
CA LEU A 66 2.92 3.55 1.57
C LEU A 66 2.89 2.75 0.26
N THR A 67 1.70 2.52 -0.30
CA THR A 67 1.55 1.81 -1.58
C THR A 67 2.22 2.58 -2.72
N LEU A 68 2.03 3.90 -2.77
CA LEU A 68 2.69 4.76 -3.76
C LEU A 68 4.21 4.74 -3.61
N LYS A 69 4.73 4.80 -2.38
CA LYS A 69 6.18 4.70 -2.12
C LYS A 69 6.75 3.35 -2.56
N ILE A 70 6.04 2.25 -2.31
CA ILE A 70 6.46 0.92 -2.79
C ILE A 70 6.55 0.92 -4.32
N HIS A 71 5.52 1.43 -5.01
CA HIS A 71 5.52 1.51 -6.47
C HIS A 71 6.68 2.36 -7.02
N GLU A 72 6.97 3.49 -6.38
CA GLU A 72 8.10 4.34 -6.76
C GLU A 72 9.45 3.62 -6.60
N VAL A 73 9.62 2.89 -5.49
CA VAL A 73 10.81 2.06 -5.25
C VAL A 73 10.94 0.95 -6.29
N GLU A 74 9.85 0.25 -6.60
CA GLU A 74 9.83 -0.79 -7.64
C GLU A 74 10.20 -0.23 -9.01
N GLU A 75 9.62 0.90 -9.40
CA GLU A 75 9.98 1.59 -10.63
C GLU A 75 11.45 1.99 -10.66
N ASN A 76 11.99 2.49 -9.55
CA ASN A 76 13.38 2.90 -9.46
C ASN A 76 14.32 1.69 -9.56
N ILE A 77 13.99 0.58 -8.91
CA ILE A 77 14.71 -0.70 -9.05
C ILE A 77 14.68 -1.15 -10.51
N ASP A 78 13.55 -1.07 -11.18
CA ASP A 78 13.41 -1.47 -12.58
C ASP A 78 14.17 -0.55 -13.53
N LYS A 79 14.14 0.76 -13.30
CA LYS A 79 14.96 1.74 -14.03
C LYS A 79 16.45 1.45 -13.84
N GLN A 80 16.90 1.17 -12.62
CA GLN A 80 18.28 0.80 -12.34
C GLN A 80 18.68 -0.53 -12.98
N LYS A 81 17.82 -1.57 -12.91
CA LYS A 81 18.05 -2.85 -13.59
C LYS A 81 18.14 -2.69 -15.10
N LYS A 82 17.26 -1.88 -15.70
CA LYS A 82 17.29 -1.56 -17.14
C LYS A 82 18.58 -0.81 -17.50
N ASN A 83 18.99 0.19 -16.69
CA ASN A 83 20.23 0.93 -16.91
C ASN A 83 21.46 0.03 -16.79
N LYS A 84 21.53 -0.85 -15.78
CA LYS A 84 22.60 -1.86 -15.68
C LYS A 84 22.61 -2.78 -16.91
N LYS A 85 21.46 -3.32 -17.31
CA LYS A 85 21.36 -4.20 -18.49
C LYS A 85 21.67 -3.50 -19.81
N ARG A 86 21.46 -2.18 -19.93
CA ARG A 86 21.82 -1.42 -21.15
C ARG A 86 23.32 -1.54 -21.43
N ASN A 87 24.15 -1.49 -20.40
CA ASN A 87 25.60 -1.62 -20.49
C ASN A 87 26.09 -3.05 -20.69
N ASN A 88 25.22 -4.04 -20.53
CA ASN A 88 25.60 -5.44 -20.59
C ASN A 88 25.52 -5.99 -22.03
N ILE A 89 26.64 -6.45 -22.56
CA ILE A 89 26.78 -7.11 -23.84
C ILE A 89 26.68 -8.62 -23.60
N ILE A 90 25.83 -9.29 -24.37
CA ILE A 90 25.64 -10.73 -24.31
C ILE A 90 26.33 -11.35 -25.52
N ILE A 91 27.34 -12.17 -25.28
CA ILE A 91 28.09 -12.86 -26.34
C ILE A 91 27.83 -14.37 -26.21
N LYS A 92 27.35 -14.96 -27.29
CA LYS A 92 27.09 -16.39 -27.41
C LYS A 92 28.22 -17.04 -28.19
N ASN A 93 28.60 -18.27 -27.83
CA ASN A 93 29.57 -19.09 -28.55
C ASN A 93 30.99 -18.49 -28.66
N LEU A 94 31.39 -17.65 -27.71
CA LEU A 94 32.79 -17.21 -27.59
C LEU A 94 33.62 -18.36 -27.02
N LYS A 95 34.60 -18.83 -27.81
CA LYS A 95 35.67 -19.69 -27.29
C LYS A 95 36.61 -18.81 -26.48
N ILE A 96 36.85 -19.21 -25.23
CA ILE A 96 37.81 -18.52 -24.37
C ILE A 96 39.17 -19.14 -24.63
N GLU A 97 40.10 -18.33 -25.10
CA GLU A 97 41.49 -18.71 -25.30
C GLU A 97 42.40 -18.00 -24.28
N ASN A 98 41.99 -16.83 -23.76
CA ASN A 98 42.68 -16.08 -22.72
C ASN A 98 41.73 -15.73 -21.55
N GLU A 99 41.91 -14.56 -20.92
CA GLU A 99 40.95 -14.01 -19.98
C GLU A 99 39.69 -13.54 -20.72
N ILE A 100 38.51 -13.84 -20.18
CA ILE A 100 37.20 -13.52 -20.80
C ILE A 100 37.11 -12.06 -21.21
N GLN A 101 37.63 -11.15 -20.37
CA GLN A 101 37.61 -9.73 -20.65
C GLN A 101 38.38 -9.41 -21.95
N LYS A 102 39.60 -9.92 -22.06
CA LYS A 102 40.48 -9.68 -23.20
C LYS A 102 39.91 -10.29 -24.48
N ASP A 103 39.41 -11.52 -24.43
CA ASP A 103 38.80 -12.17 -25.60
C ASP A 103 37.52 -11.43 -26.08
N VAL A 104 36.80 -10.77 -25.17
CA VAL A 104 35.65 -9.93 -25.52
C VAL A 104 36.08 -8.59 -26.12
N GLU A 105 37.11 -7.96 -25.56
CA GLU A 105 37.70 -6.72 -26.09
C GLU A 105 38.25 -6.95 -27.50
N ASP A 106 39.04 -8.02 -27.69
CA ASP A 106 39.61 -8.43 -28.97
C ASP A 106 38.51 -8.73 -30.01
N LEU A 107 37.41 -9.37 -29.60
CA LEU A 107 36.27 -9.63 -30.49
C LEU A 107 35.60 -8.33 -30.94
N ILE A 108 35.36 -7.40 -30.02
CA ILE A 108 34.69 -6.12 -30.33
C ILE A 108 35.61 -5.26 -31.20
N GLU A 109 36.89 -5.15 -30.86
CA GLU A 109 37.89 -4.42 -31.64
C GLU A 109 38.06 -5.04 -33.02
N GLY A 110 38.18 -6.36 -33.12
CA GLY A 110 38.38 -7.05 -34.40
C GLY A 110 37.15 -7.06 -35.32
N LYS A 111 35.93 -7.17 -34.78
CA LYS A 111 34.70 -7.24 -35.59
C LYS A 111 34.04 -5.89 -35.86
N LEU A 112 34.08 -5.01 -34.87
CA LEU A 112 33.38 -3.72 -34.93
C LEU A 112 34.34 -2.56 -35.16
N ASN A 113 35.67 -2.77 -35.08
CA ASN A 113 36.71 -1.75 -35.21
C ASN A 113 36.50 -0.61 -34.20
N MET A 114 36.14 -0.96 -32.97
CA MET A 114 35.85 -0.03 -31.88
C MET A 114 36.56 -0.48 -30.61
N GLN A 115 37.17 0.49 -29.92
CA GLN A 115 37.80 0.26 -28.63
C GLN A 115 36.74 -0.02 -27.55
N ALA A 116 36.75 -1.23 -27.00
CA ALA A 116 35.84 -1.63 -25.93
C ALA A 116 36.51 -1.41 -24.56
N ASN A 117 35.77 -0.81 -23.62
CA ASN A 117 36.22 -0.68 -22.23
C ASN A 117 35.31 -1.50 -21.32
N ILE A 118 35.65 -2.78 -21.15
CA ILE A 118 34.88 -3.71 -20.34
C ILE A 118 35.24 -3.52 -18.86
N THR A 119 34.23 -3.30 -18.03
CA THR A 119 34.39 -3.13 -16.57
C THR A 119 34.22 -4.42 -15.80
N GLU A 120 33.39 -5.33 -16.29
CA GLU A 120 33.14 -6.64 -15.66
C GLU A 120 32.86 -7.67 -16.73
N SER A 121 33.36 -8.90 -16.56
CA SER A 121 33.01 -10.01 -17.46
C SER A 121 32.83 -11.32 -16.69
N TYR A 122 31.82 -12.11 -17.06
CA TYR A 122 31.57 -13.40 -16.44
C TYR A 122 30.83 -14.39 -17.34
N SER A 123 30.99 -15.67 -17.04
CA SER A 123 30.32 -16.77 -17.73
C SER A 123 29.01 -17.15 -17.05
N ILE A 124 27.92 -17.16 -17.79
CA ILE A 124 26.60 -17.63 -17.36
C ILE A 124 26.39 -19.02 -17.96
N LYS A 125 26.29 -20.05 -17.10
CA LYS A 125 25.86 -21.40 -17.50
C LYS A 125 24.33 -21.46 -17.50
N LYS A 126 23.71 -21.87 -18.61
CA LYS A 126 22.27 -22.20 -18.62
C LYS A 126 22.03 -23.50 -17.86
N ARG A 127 21.03 -23.51 -16.96
CA ARG A 127 20.71 -24.65 -16.09
C ARG A 127 20.35 -25.96 -16.82
N ASN A 128 19.95 -25.91 -18.10
CA ASN A 128 19.33 -27.05 -18.79
C ASN A 128 20.10 -27.61 -19.99
N ASN A 129 21.34 -27.22 -20.29
CA ASN A 129 22.17 -27.98 -21.24
C ASN A 129 23.66 -27.69 -21.09
N CYS A 130 24.43 -28.76 -21.01
CA CYS A 130 25.88 -28.78 -20.83
C CYS A 130 26.57 -28.51 -22.18
N SER A 131 26.78 -27.24 -22.55
CA SER A 131 27.82 -26.80 -23.51
C SER A 131 27.78 -25.29 -23.80
N GLU A 132 26.59 -24.66 -23.76
CA GLU A 132 26.47 -23.22 -24.05
C GLU A 132 26.73 -22.36 -22.80
N THR A 133 27.93 -21.78 -22.70
CA THR A 133 28.16 -20.65 -21.80
C THR A 133 27.90 -19.34 -22.52
N THR A 134 26.99 -18.54 -21.97
CA THR A 134 26.77 -17.16 -22.42
C THR A 134 27.74 -16.27 -21.66
N LYS A 135 28.52 -15.44 -22.36
CA LYS A 135 29.41 -14.48 -21.69
C LYS A 135 28.69 -13.15 -21.57
N LEU A 136 28.71 -12.57 -20.38
CA LEU A 136 28.25 -11.22 -20.14
C LEU A 136 29.46 -10.33 -19.96
N ALA A 137 29.48 -9.19 -20.65
CA ALA A 137 30.47 -8.15 -20.44
C ALA A 137 29.74 -6.83 -20.21
N THR A 138 30.08 -6.12 -19.14
CA THR A 138 29.52 -4.80 -18.85
C THR A 138 30.48 -3.75 -19.38
N GLU A 139 29.99 -2.83 -20.19
CA GLU A 139 30.81 -1.77 -20.76
C GLU A 139 30.59 -0.42 -20.06
N LYS A 140 31.66 0.38 -19.97
CA LYS A 140 31.64 1.71 -19.35
C LYS A 140 30.85 2.76 -20.14
N ASN A 141 30.83 2.73 -21.48
CA ASN A 141 30.21 3.78 -22.33
C ASN A 141 29.41 3.21 -23.52
N ASN A 142 28.07 3.29 -23.43
CA ASN A 142 27.08 2.71 -24.36
C ASN A 142 27.01 3.28 -25.80
N ASN A 143 27.97 4.09 -26.25
CA ASN A 143 27.75 4.95 -27.41
C ASN A 143 27.63 4.19 -28.76
N TRP A 144 28.05 2.93 -28.82
CA TRP A 144 28.06 2.12 -30.05
C TRP A 144 27.02 1.01 -30.10
N LYS A 145 26.56 0.49 -28.96
CA LYS A 145 25.51 -0.55 -28.91
C LYS A 145 24.23 -0.13 -29.65
N TYR A 146 23.97 1.17 -29.75
CA TYR A 146 22.87 1.76 -30.50
C TYR A 146 23.15 1.99 -32.00
N LYS A 147 24.43 2.07 -32.42
CA LYS A 147 24.80 2.30 -33.82
C LYS A 147 24.61 1.06 -34.69
N ASP A 148 24.86 -0.14 -34.16
CA ASP A 148 24.79 -1.38 -34.96
C ASP A 148 23.40 -2.04 -35.01
N VAL A 149 22.53 -1.83 -34.00
CA VAL A 149 21.13 -2.29 -34.09
C VAL A 149 20.39 -1.56 -35.22
N LYS A 150 20.68 -0.27 -35.44
CA LYS A 150 20.08 0.48 -36.56
C LYS A 150 20.62 0.08 -37.94
N ARG A 151 21.88 -0.36 -38.05
CA ARG A 151 22.44 -0.83 -39.33
C ARG A 151 21.87 -2.18 -39.76
N ASN A 152 21.60 -3.09 -38.81
CA ASN A 152 21.10 -4.43 -39.11
C ASN A 152 19.57 -4.54 -39.23
N GLN A 153 18.80 -3.48 -38.92
CA GLN A 153 17.35 -3.43 -39.17
C GLN A 153 16.98 -2.81 -40.53
N SER A 154 17.95 -2.24 -41.26
CA SER A 154 17.70 -1.57 -42.55
C SER A 154 18.02 -2.45 -43.76
N VAL A 155 18.23 -3.75 -43.54
CA VAL A 155 18.43 -4.76 -44.60
C VAL A 155 17.35 -5.82 -44.44
N HIS A 156 16.12 -5.48 -44.82
CA HIS A 156 15.10 -6.36 -45.39
C HIS A 156 13.99 -5.52 -46.01
#